data_AF-A0A4R1PJH0-F1
#
_entry.id   AF-A0A4R1PJH0-F1
#
_cell.length_a   1.000
_cell.length_b   1.000
_cell.length_c   1.000
_cell.angle_alpha   90.00
_cell.angle_beta   90.00
_cell.angle_gamma   90.00
#
_symmetry.space_group_name_H-M   'P 1'
#
loop_
_entity.id
_entity.type
_entity.pdbx_description
1 polymer ?
#
loop_
_entity_poly.entity_id
_entity_poly.type
_entity_poly.pdbx_seq_one_letter_code
_entity_poly.pdbx_strand_id
1 'polypeptide(L)'
;MAYNTGNAIGSNDPRDLFDNAGNLDKLVNGPAQSYPDRLGVSRKSWAGMEADFQAFLLASGYQFLGDYAAALTLTARNQIVRYSGEYYRAAAATELPYTLTGTWATDAPFLVAMGDAVLRQDLSEAAGAAMVGALDITGAASTVAAELAALRADQYARRNAENLRAAYKRMRIDQLPVTIVCQGDSVTGGYDITSPDVIPGPDGVTRAPITYPGSMQYLLRL
;
A
#
# COMPACT_ATOMS: atom_id res chain seq x y z
N MET A 1 42.44 -40.63 -22.05
CA MET A 1 42.85 -39.99 -23.32
C MET A 1 43.73 -40.98 -24.04
N ALA A 2 43.72 -41.00 -25.37
CA ALA A 2 44.44 -42.03 -26.09
C ALA A 2 45.93 -41.71 -26.23
N TYR A 3 46.31 -40.43 -26.35
CA TYR A 3 47.68 -40.04 -26.71
C TYR A 3 48.35 -39.04 -25.75
N ASN A 4 47.60 -38.10 -25.14
CA ASN A 4 48.07 -37.20 -24.07
C ASN A 4 49.50 -36.64 -24.29
N THR A 5 49.70 -35.98 -25.44
CA THR A 5 51.04 -35.55 -25.91
C THR A 5 51.67 -34.44 -25.06
N GLY A 6 50.87 -33.70 -24.28
CA GLY A 6 51.32 -32.56 -23.48
C GLY A 6 51.64 -31.29 -24.29
N ASN A 7 51.37 -31.26 -25.59
CA ASN A 7 51.63 -30.09 -26.43
C ASN A 7 50.74 -28.88 -26.03
N ALA A 8 51.27 -27.66 -26.15
CA ALA A 8 50.54 -26.43 -25.82
C ALA A 8 49.25 -26.23 -26.66
N ILE A 9 48.36 -25.34 -26.21
CA ILE A 9 47.13 -24.96 -26.94
C ILE A 9 47.51 -24.34 -28.30
N GLY A 10 46.80 -24.74 -29.36
CA GLY A 10 47.13 -24.37 -30.75
C GLY A 10 48.01 -25.40 -31.49
N SER A 11 48.29 -26.56 -30.89
CA SER A 11 48.96 -27.67 -31.55
C SER A 11 48.16 -28.22 -32.73
N ASN A 12 48.86 -28.43 -33.87
CA ASN A 12 48.33 -29.09 -35.06
C ASN A 12 48.73 -30.58 -35.12
N ASP A 13 49.27 -31.17 -34.04
CA ASP A 13 49.59 -32.61 -34.00
C ASP A 13 48.29 -33.42 -34.17
N PRO A 14 48.22 -34.36 -35.13
CA PRO A 14 47.02 -35.17 -35.36
C PRO A 14 46.51 -35.90 -34.12
N ARG A 15 47.40 -36.27 -33.19
CA ARG A 15 47.03 -36.93 -31.92
C ARG A 15 46.29 -35.98 -30.98
N ASP A 16 46.67 -34.69 -30.96
CA ASP A 16 45.97 -33.66 -30.19
C ASP A 16 44.59 -33.38 -30.77
N LEU A 17 44.48 -33.35 -32.10
CA LEU A 17 43.20 -33.17 -32.79
C LEU A 17 42.25 -34.34 -32.50
N PHE A 18 42.76 -35.58 -32.49
CA PHE A 18 41.97 -36.77 -32.12
C PHE A 18 41.50 -36.71 -30.66
N ASP A 19 42.39 -36.42 -29.71
CA ASP A 19 42.01 -36.31 -28.30
C ASP A 19 41.00 -35.15 -28.11
N ASN A 20 41.17 -34.00 -28.77
CA ASN A 20 40.20 -32.91 -28.74
C ASN A 20 38.80 -33.32 -29.23
N ALA A 21 38.71 -34.03 -30.35
CA ALA A 21 37.43 -34.50 -30.88
C ALA A 21 36.72 -35.45 -29.91
N GLY A 22 37.45 -36.43 -29.35
CA GLY A 22 36.89 -37.36 -28.37
C GLY A 22 36.51 -36.69 -27.04
N ASN A 23 37.23 -35.65 -26.62
CA ASN A 23 36.88 -34.88 -25.43
C ASN A 23 35.64 -34.00 -25.67
N LEU A 24 35.51 -33.40 -26.85
CA LEU A 24 34.33 -32.60 -27.21
C LEU A 24 33.07 -33.47 -27.17
N ASP A 25 33.13 -34.67 -27.75
CA ASP A 25 32.00 -35.62 -27.72
C ASP A 25 31.60 -35.95 -26.27
N LYS A 26 32.57 -36.22 -25.40
CA LYS A 26 32.30 -36.44 -23.97
C LYS A 26 31.76 -35.20 -23.27
N LEU A 27 32.31 -34.02 -23.53
CA LEU A 27 31.89 -32.78 -22.89
C LEU A 27 30.48 -32.38 -23.29
N VAL A 28 30.04 -32.67 -24.51
CA VAL A 28 28.72 -32.29 -25.01
C VAL A 28 27.69 -33.39 -24.75
N ASN A 29 28.02 -34.65 -25.02
CA ASN A 29 27.06 -35.77 -25.03
C ASN A 29 27.23 -36.73 -23.84
N GLY A 30 28.29 -36.59 -23.04
CA GLY A 30 28.59 -37.48 -21.94
C GLY A 30 27.72 -37.22 -20.69
N PRO A 31 27.31 -38.28 -19.95
CA PRO A 31 26.43 -38.13 -18.79
C PRO A 31 27.11 -37.61 -17.52
N ALA A 32 28.45 -37.61 -17.45
CA ALA A 32 29.17 -37.13 -16.27
C ALA A 32 29.22 -35.60 -16.25
N GLN A 33 29.22 -35.00 -15.06
CA GLN A 33 29.24 -33.54 -14.89
C GLN A 33 30.56 -32.87 -15.29
N SER A 34 31.65 -33.64 -15.40
CA SER A 34 32.94 -33.15 -15.86
C SER A 34 33.75 -34.24 -16.55
N TYR A 35 34.62 -33.82 -17.47
CA TYR A 35 35.58 -34.67 -18.17
C TYR A 35 36.93 -33.95 -18.28
N PRO A 36 38.06 -34.67 -18.26
CA PRO A 36 39.37 -34.08 -18.50
C PRO A 36 39.50 -33.60 -19.96
N ASP A 37 40.04 -32.41 -20.16
CA ASP A 37 40.53 -31.95 -21.46
C ASP A 37 41.83 -32.65 -21.84
N ARG A 38 42.36 -32.40 -23.05
CA ARG A 38 43.55 -33.08 -23.59
C ARG A 38 44.84 -32.85 -22.79
N LEU A 39 44.84 -31.95 -21.83
CA LEU A 39 45.94 -31.68 -20.90
C LEU A 39 45.67 -32.26 -19.51
N GLY A 40 44.60 -33.03 -19.34
CA GLY A 40 44.19 -33.64 -18.08
C GLY A 40 43.43 -32.70 -17.14
N VAL A 41 43.10 -31.46 -17.57
CA VAL A 41 42.37 -30.52 -16.72
C VAL A 41 40.89 -30.85 -16.77
N SER A 42 40.28 -31.08 -15.61
CA SER A 42 38.84 -31.34 -15.53
C SER A 42 38.03 -30.12 -15.98
N ARG A 43 37.19 -30.30 -17.00
CA ARG A 43 36.27 -29.28 -17.53
C ARG A 43 34.84 -29.71 -17.29
N LYS A 44 33.98 -28.73 -17.02
CA LYS A 44 32.55 -28.96 -16.85
C LYS A 44 31.93 -29.36 -18.19
N SER A 45 31.12 -30.41 -18.19
CA SER A 45 30.37 -30.86 -19.36
C SER A 45 29.06 -30.07 -19.52
N TRP A 46 28.35 -30.29 -20.63
CA TRP A 46 27.01 -29.77 -20.86
C TRP A 46 26.04 -30.23 -19.78
N ALA A 47 26.03 -31.53 -19.45
CA ALA A 47 25.23 -32.08 -18.35
C ALA A 47 25.57 -31.44 -16.98
N GLY A 48 26.85 -31.13 -16.74
CA GLY A 48 27.28 -30.40 -15.54
C GLY A 48 26.76 -28.96 -15.50
N MET A 49 26.78 -28.25 -16.63
CA MET A 49 26.22 -26.91 -16.74
C MET A 49 24.69 -26.91 -16.58
N GLU A 50 23.99 -27.89 -17.15
CA GLU A 50 22.54 -28.05 -16.95
C GLU A 50 22.20 -28.32 -15.48
N ALA A 51 22.96 -29.18 -14.79
CA ALA A 51 22.75 -29.44 -13.37
C ALA A 51 22.94 -28.18 -12.51
N ASP A 52 24.00 -27.41 -12.77
CA ASP A 52 24.21 -26.12 -12.09
C ASP A 52 23.10 -25.12 -12.38
N PHE A 53 22.63 -25.05 -13.63
CA PHE A 53 21.54 -24.16 -14.01
C PHE A 53 20.22 -24.56 -13.34
N GLN A 54 19.92 -25.86 -13.25
CA GLN A 54 18.77 -26.35 -12.50
C GLN A 54 18.88 -26.03 -11.02
N ALA A 55 20.06 -26.22 -10.42
CA ALA A 55 20.30 -25.84 -9.02
C ALA A 55 20.15 -24.34 -8.81
N PHE A 56 20.63 -23.51 -9.75
CA PHE A 56 20.42 -22.07 -9.73
C PHE A 56 18.94 -21.70 -9.83
N LEU A 57 18.18 -22.33 -10.73
CA LEU A 57 16.73 -22.10 -10.85
C LEU A 57 16.00 -22.46 -9.55
N LEU A 58 16.30 -23.63 -8.97
CA LEU A 58 15.74 -24.06 -7.69
C LEU A 58 16.11 -23.10 -6.55
N ALA A 59 17.33 -22.56 -6.55
CA ALA A 59 17.79 -21.58 -5.57
C ALA A 59 17.30 -20.16 -5.84
N SER A 60 16.86 -19.84 -7.07
CA SER A 60 16.40 -18.50 -7.46
C SER A 60 14.99 -18.17 -6.98
N GLY A 61 14.22 -19.18 -6.55
CA GLY A 61 12.92 -18.99 -5.92
C GLY A 61 13.04 -18.32 -4.55
N TYR A 62 11.89 -17.95 -3.97
CA TYR A 62 11.86 -17.45 -2.60
C TYR A 62 12.18 -18.56 -1.59
N GLN A 63 13.19 -18.33 -0.75
CA GLN A 63 13.58 -19.24 0.31
C GLN A 63 12.88 -18.83 1.61
N PHE A 64 11.93 -19.64 2.07
CA PHE A 64 11.24 -19.40 3.34
C PHE A 64 12.12 -19.80 4.53
N LEU A 65 12.51 -18.81 5.34
CA LEU A 65 13.33 -19.02 6.55
C LEU A 65 12.50 -19.38 7.78
N GLY A 66 11.18 -19.18 7.73
CA GLY A 66 10.26 -19.46 8.83
C GLY A 66 9.45 -18.24 9.27
N ASP A 67 8.73 -18.43 10.37
CA ASP A 67 8.03 -17.35 11.05
C ASP A 67 9.02 -16.38 11.70
N TYR A 68 8.70 -15.10 11.67
CA TYR A 68 9.51 -14.02 12.21
C TYR A 68 9.87 -14.29 13.68
N ALA A 69 11.17 -14.33 13.95
CA ALA A 69 11.74 -14.59 15.26
C ALA A 69 13.11 -13.89 15.36
N ALA A 70 13.58 -13.71 16.59
CA ALA A 70 14.94 -13.24 16.83
C ALA A 70 15.98 -14.20 16.23
N ALA A 71 17.14 -13.67 15.85
CA ALA A 71 18.31 -14.40 15.35
C ALA A 71 18.16 -15.08 13.98
N LEU A 72 17.03 -14.94 13.29
CA LEU A 72 16.96 -15.26 11.86
C LEU A 72 17.81 -14.28 11.07
N THR A 73 18.64 -14.78 10.14
CA THR A 73 19.54 -13.94 9.34
C THR A 73 19.18 -14.05 7.87
N LEU A 74 18.81 -12.91 7.28
CA LEU A 74 18.65 -12.74 5.85
C LEU A 74 20.05 -12.57 5.25
N THR A 75 20.53 -13.59 4.54
CA THR A 75 21.82 -13.58 3.82
C THR A 75 21.64 -13.27 2.34
N ALA A 76 20.44 -13.45 1.80
CA ALA A 76 20.12 -13.23 0.39
C ALA A 76 18.78 -12.53 0.21
N ARG A 77 18.63 -11.84 -0.92
CA ARG A 77 17.43 -11.04 -1.25
C ARG A 77 16.16 -11.84 -1.48
N ASN A 78 16.31 -13.07 -1.93
CA ASN A 78 15.22 -14.00 -2.18
C ASN A 78 14.79 -14.75 -0.90
N GLN A 79 15.38 -14.46 0.25
CA GLN A 79 14.91 -15.03 1.51
C GLN A 79 13.71 -14.25 2.05
N ILE A 80 12.75 -15.00 2.56
CA ILE A 80 11.48 -14.47 3.07
C ILE A 80 11.19 -15.00 4.47
N VAL A 81 10.58 -14.16 5.29
CA VAL A 81 10.07 -14.49 6.63
C VAL A 81 8.58 -14.19 6.70
N ARG A 82 7.83 -14.86 7.57
CA ARG A 82 6.40 -14.60 7.75
C ARG A 82 6.13 -13.91 9.08
N TYR A 83 5.41 -12.79 9.06
CA TYR A 83 4.96 -12.10 10.26
C TYR A 83 3.46 -11.79 10.12
N SER A 84 2.68 -12.14 11.15
CA SER A 84 1.22 -11.91 11.18
C SER A 84 0.46 -12.38 9.93
N GLY A 85 0.89 -13.49 9.33
CA GLY A 85 0.26 -14.09 8.14
C GLY A 85 0.73 -13.52 6.80
N GLU A 86 1.64 -12.56 6.80
CA GLU A 86 2.18 -11.94 5.59
C GLU A 86 3.68 -12.22 5.41
N TYR A 87 4.12 -12.33 4.17
CA TYR A 87 5.52 -12.58 3.83
C TYR A 87 6.29 -11.27 3.66
N TYR A 88 7.50 -11.22 4.20
CA TYR A 88 8.40 -10.08 4.16
C TYR A 88 9.76 -10.50 3.60
N ARG A 89 10.38 -9.60 2.84
CA ARG A 89 11.76 -9.71 2.35
C ARG A 89 12.58 -8.48 2.73
N ALA A 90 13.89 -8.56 2.63
CA ALA A 90 14.76 -7.40 2.82
C ALA A 90 14.42 -6.25 1.86
N ALA A 91 14.26 -5.03 2.41
CA ALA A 91 13.99 -3.80 1.66
C ALA A 91 15.15 -3.43 0.74
N ALA A 92 14.90 -2.70 -0.36
CA ALA A 92 15.90 -2.33 -1.37
C ALA A 92 17.17 -1.67 -0.79
N ALA A 93 17.05 -0.95 0.32
CA ALA A 93 18.16 -0.29 0.99
C ALA A 93 18.80 -1.10 2.14
N THR A 94 18.25 -2.27 2.49
CA THR A 94 18.80 -3.10 3.57
C THR A 94 20.07 -3.81 3.10
N GLU A 95 21.16 -3.57 3.83
CA GLU A 95 22.43 -4.27 3.65
C GLU A 95 22.33 -5.70 4.18
N LEU A 96 22.90 -6.65 3.45
CA LEU A 96 22.91 -8.08 3.81
C LEU A 96 24.35 -8.51 4.17
N PRO A 97 24.54 -9.39 5.16
CA PRO A 97 23.51 -10.10 5.92
C PRO A 97 22.83 -9.23 6.98
N TYR A 98 21.52 -9.37 7.14
CA TYR A 98 20.72 -8.68 8.17
C TYR A 98 20.13 -9.69 9.15
N THR A 99 20.48 -9.57 10.43
CA THR A 99 19.94 -10.43 11.49
C THR A 99 18.75 -9.75 12.17
N LEU A 100 17.61 -10.44 12.19
CA LEU A 100 16.40 -9.97 12.86
C LEU A 100 16.62 -9.91 14.37
N THR A 101 16.24 -8.77 14.94
CA THR A 101 16.30 -8.52 16.38
C THR A 101 15.18 -9.23 17.12
N GLY A 102 14.09 -9.59 16.42
CA GLY A 102 12.88 -10.16 17.03
C GLY A 102 11.92 -9.10 17.57
N THR A 103 12.27 -7.81 17.46
CA THR A 103 11.39 -6.69 17.79
C THR A 103 10.84 -6.05 16.51
N TRP A 104 9.56 -6.27 16.21
CA TRP A 104 8.97 -5.88 14.91
C TRP A 104 9.18 -4.40 14.58
N ALA A 105 8.97 -3.51 15.55
CA ALA A 105 9.12 -2.07 15.34
C ALA A 105 10.54 -1.66 14.91
N THR A 106 11.56 -2.42 15.32
CA THR A 106 12.97 -2.19 14.95
C THR A 106 13.27 -2.74 13.56
N ASP A 107 12.74 -3.92 13.22
CA ASP A 107 13.05 -4.62 11.98
C ASP A 107 12.17 -4.19 10.80
N ALA A 108 10.95 -3.72 11.05
CA ALA A 108 9.98 -3.34 10.03
C ALA A 108 10.51 -2.35 8.96
N PRO A 109 11.30 -1.30 9.30
CA PRO A 109 11.86 -0.40 8.29
C PRO A 109 12.83 -1.07 7.31
N PHE A 110 13.43 -2.19 7.68
CA PHE A 110 14.37 -2.96 6.87
C PHE A 110 13.71 -4.08 6.06
N LEU A 111 12.40 -4.24 6.21
CA LEU A 111 11.61 -5.27 5.58
C LEU A 111 10.53 -4.65 4.68
N VAL A 112 10.19 -5.36 3.61
CA VAL A 112 9.11 -4.98 2.69
C VAL A 112 8.13 -6.13 2.61
N ALA A 113 6.86 -5.81 2.83
CA ALA A 113 5.75 -6.75 2.64
C ALA A 113 5.69 -7.18 1.17
N MET A 114 5.45 -8.47 0.97
CA MET A 114 5.29 -9.10 -0.34
C MET A 114 3.84 -9.42 -0.66
N GLY A 115 2.96 -9.34 0.34
CA GLY A 115 1.53 -9.52 0.18
C GLY A 115 0.84 -8.24 -0.25
N ASP A 116 -0.42 -8.39 -0.61
CA ASP A 116 -1.36 -7.30 -0.83
C ASP A 116 -2.14 -6.95 0.45
N ALA A 117 -1.80 -7.56 1.60
CA ALA A 117 -2.57 -7.37 2.83
C ALA A 117 -2.35 -5.96 3.38
N VAL A 118 -1.12 -5.44 3.34
CA VAL A 118 -0.84 -4.02 3.63
C VAL A 118 -1.64 -3.11 2.69
N LEU A 119 -1.62 -3.37 1.38
CA LEU A 119 -2.37 -2.56 0.42
C LEU A 119 -3.89 -2.62 0.67
N ARG A 120 -4.45 -3.79 0.98
CA ARG A 120 -5.87 -3.94 1.34
C ARG A 120 -6.20 -3.21 2.64
N GLN A 121 -5.30 -3.25 3.62
CA GLN A 121 -5.46 -2.52 4.87
C GLN A 121 -5.46 -1.01 4.61
N ASP A 122 -4.45 -0.48 3.92
CA ASP A 122 -4.34 0.93 3.57
C ASP A 122 -5.55 1.44 2.78
N LEU A 123 -6.05 0.64 1.82
CA LEU A 123 -7.27 0.95 1.07
C LEU A 123 -8.57 0.86 1.88
N SER A 124 -8.58 0.10 2.98
CA SER A 124 -9.74 -0.02 3.87
C SER A 124 -9.83 1.12 4.90
N GLU A 125 -8.73 1.82 5.15
CA GLU A 125 -8.68 2.94 6.08
C GLU A 125 -9.40 4.18 5.52
N ALA A 126 -9.69 5.15 6.38
CA ALA A 126 -10.38 6.39 5.98
C ALA A 126 -9.65 7.17 4.87
N ALA A 127 -8.32 7.04 4.81
CA ALA A 127 -7.49 7.65 3.77
C ALA A 127 -7.41 6.83 2.47
N GLY A 128 -7.96 5.62 2.43
CA GLY A 128 -7.84 4.70 1.30
C GLY A 128 -8.38 5.28 -0.02
N ALA A 129 -9.50 6.00 0.03
CA ALA A 129 -10.05 6.68 -1.15
C ALA A 129 -9.14 7.81 -1.70
N ALA A 130 -8.23 8.35 -0.89
CA ALA A 130 -7.25 9.33 -1.34
C ALA A 130 -6.03 8.67 -2.01
N MET A 131 -5.83 7.36 -1.81
CA MET A 131 -4.78 6.58 -2.47
C MET A 131 -5.19 6.10 -3.88
N VAL A 132 -6.48 6.20 -4.21
CA VAL A 132 -7.02 5.83 -5.51
C VAL A 132 -7.08 7.06 -6.40
N GLY A 133 -6.30 7.05 -7.48
CA GLY A 133 -6.31 8.10 -8.50
C GLY A 133 -7.66 8.19 -9.22
N ALA A 134 -8.05 9.41 -9.56
CA ALA A 134 -9.23 9.73 -10.36
C ALA A 134 -8.92 10.89 -11.32
N LEU A 135 -9.90 11.26 -12.13
CA LEU A 135 -9.86 12.49 -12.90
C LEU A 135 -10.94 13.43 -12.36
N ASP A 136 -10.63 14.73 -12.33
CA ASP A 136 -11.66 15.74 -12.08
C ASP A 136 -12.55 15.96 -13.32
N ILE A 137 -13.55 16.84 -13.20
CA ILE A 137 -14.47 17.16 -14.30
C ILE A 137 -13.79 17.82 -15.51
N THR A 138 -12.59 18.35 -15.34
CA THR A 138 -11.78 18.94 -16.42
C THR A 138 -10.82 17.93 -17.05
N GLY A 139 -10.74 16.71 -16.51
CA GLY A 139 -9.82 15.66 -16.93
C GLY A 139 -8.43 15.76 -16.29
N ALA A 140 -8.22 16.61 -15.28
CA ALA A 140 -6.97 16.70 -14.56
C ALA A 140 -6.84 15.62 -13.48
N ALA A 141 -5.61 15.28 -13.10
CA ALA A 141 -5.35 14.27 -12.08
C ALA A 141 -5.94 14.68 -10.72
N SER A 142 -6.71 13.77 -10.12
CA SER A 142 -7.39 13.94 -8.83
C SER A 142 -7.38 12.62 -8.05
N THR A 143 -8.15 12.53 -6.97
CA THR A 143 -8.36 11.32 -6.18
C THR A 143 -9.85 11.05 -5.96
N VAL A 144 -10.22 9.79 -5.74
CA VAL A 144 -11.63 9.43 -5.48
C VAL A 144 -12.18 10.18 -4.26
N ALA A 145 -11.36 10.38 -3.23
CA ALA A 145 -11.75 11.16 -2.05
C ALA A 145 -12.11 12.61 -2.39
N ALA A 146 -11.29 13.28 -3.22
CA ALA A 146 -11.53 14.67 -3.62
C ALA A 146 -12.81 14.82 -4.45
N GLU A 147 -13.02 13.94 -5.43
CA GLU A 147 -14.22 13.99 -6.27
C GLU A 147 -15.50 13.70 -5.48
N LEU A 148 -15.44 12.78 -4.52
CA LEU A 148 -16.58 12.51 -3.65
C LEU A 148 -16.91 13.70 -2.73
N ALA A 149 -15.89 14.43 -2.27
CA ALA A 149 -16.09 15.66 -1.50
C ALA A 149 -16.74 16.76 -2.37
N ALA A 150 -16.28 16.93 -3.61
CA ALA A 150 -16.87 17.87 -4.56
C ALA A 150 -18.34 17.53 -4.87
N LEU A 151 -18.65 16.26 -5.12
CA LEU A 151 -20.01 15.78 -5.34
C LEU A 151 -20.93 16.04 -4.15
N ARG A 152 -20.46 15.79 -2.92
CA ARG A 152 -21.22 16.10 -1.70
C ARG A 152 -21.49 17.60 -1.57
N ALA A 153 -20.51 18.45 -1.87
CA ALA A 153 -20.68 19.90 -1.82
C ALA A 153 -21.75 20.39 -2.83
N ASP A 154 -21.72 19.87 -4.06
CA ASP A 154 -22.73 20.21 -5.09
C ASP A 154 -24.14 19.76 -4.67
N GLN A 155 -24.27 18.58 -4.05
CA GLN A 155 -25.56 18.11 -3.52
C GLN A 155 -26.15 19.06 -2.45
N TYR A 156 -25.32 19.58 -1.53
CA TYR A 156 -25.78 20.55 -0.54
C TYR A 156 -26.24 21.86 -1.18
N ALA A 157 -25.49 22.37 -2.17
CA ALA A 157 -25.87 23.59 -2.88
C ALA A 157 -27.22 23.43 -3.61
N ARG A 158 -27.43 22.31 -4.32
CA ARG A 158 -28.69 21.99 -4.99
C ARG A 158 -29.86 21.88 -4.01
N ARG A 159 -29.67 21.13 -2.91
CA ARG A 159 -30.75 20.96 -1.92
C ARG A 159 -31.11 22.27 -1.22
N ASN A 160 -30.13 23.12 -0.95
CA ASN A 160 -30.38 24.46 -0.39
C ASN A 160 -31.17 25.34 -1.36
N ALA A 161 -30.85 25.31 -2.65
CA ALA A 161 -31.59 26.04 -3.67
C ALA A 161 -33.04 25.55 -3.80
N GLU A 162 -33.26 24.24 -3.80
CA GLU A 162 -34.60 23.63 -3.82
C GLU A 162 -35.43 24.02 -2.60
N ASN A 163 -34.84 23.94 -1.40
CA ASN A 163 -35.49 24.32 -0.15
C ASN A 163 -35.85 25.81 -0.12
N LEU A 164 -34.94 26.68 -0.56
CA LEU A 164 -35.20 28.12 -0.62
C LEU A 164 -36.33 28.45 -1.61
N ARG A 165 -36.33 27.80 -2.79
CA ARG A 165 -37.41 27.93 -3.77
C ARG A 165 -38.75 27.48 -3.21
N ALA A 166 -38.77 26.34 -2.50
CA ALA A 166 -39.98 25.83 -1.86
C ALA A 166 -40.50 26.77 -0.77
N ALA A 167 -39.61 27.31 0.07
CA ALA A 167 -39.95 28.30 1.08
C ALA A 167 -40.53 29.57 0.46
N TYR A 168 -39.89 30.11 -0.59
CA TYR A 168 -40.37 31.28 -1.31
C TYR A 168 -41.78 31.06 -1.88
N LYS A 169 -42.03 29.92 -2.55
CA LYS A 169 -43.36 29.59 -3.08
C LYS A 169 -44.41 29.53 -1.97
N ARG A 170 -44.11 28.85 -0.85
CA ARG A 170 -45.03 28.75 0.28
C ARG A 170 -45.36 30.12 0.89
N MET A 171 -44.37 31.00 1.07
CA MET A 171 -44.57 32.31 1.69
C MET A 171 -45.25 33.32 0.76
N ARG A 172 -44.82 33.41 -0.50
CA ARG A 172 -45.22 34.49 -1.42
C ARG A 172 -46.36 34.13 -2.35
N ILE A 173 -46.43 32.90 -2.81
CA ILE A 173 -47.42 32.46 -3.80
C ILE A 173 -48.59 31.80 -3.09
N ASP A 174 -48.32 30.73 -2.34
CA ASP A 174 -49.37 29.92 -1.72
C ASP A 174 -49.90 30.51 -0.41
N GLN A 175 -49.18 31.49 0.18
CA GLN A 175 -49.50 32.14 1.46
C GLN A 175 -49.78 31.15 2.61
N LEU A 176 -49.06 30.02 2.61
CA LEU A 176 -49.19 28.98 3.61
C LEU A 176 -48.32 29.28 4.84
N PRO A 177 -48.72 28.79 6.03
CA PRO A 177 -47.88 28.90 7.22
C PRO A 177 -46.53 28.20 7.01
N VAL A 178 -45.48 28.80 7.58
CA VAL A 178 -44.11 28.31 7.56
C VAL A 178 -43.62 28.12 8.99
N THR A 179 -42.95 27.00 9.23
CA THR A 179 -42.28 26.73 10.49
C THR A 179 -40.85 27.26 10.42
N ILE A 180 -40.47 28.11 11.37
CA ILE A 180 -39.11 28.62 11.46
C ILE A 180 -38.42 27.93 12.64
N VAL A 181 -37.30 27.28 12.37
CA VAL A 181 -36.44 26.70 13.39
C VAL A 181 -35.32 27.68 13.68
N CYS A 182 -35.22 28.12 14.94
CA CYS A 182 -34.09 28.91 15.42
C CYS A 182 -33.07 27.95 16.05
N GLN A 183 -31.86 27.89 15.49
CA GLN A 183 -30.78 27.02 15.98
C GLN A 183 -29.53 27.86 16.26
N GLY A 184 -28.93 27.67 17.43
CA GLY A 184 -27.63 28.27 17.80
C GLY A 184 -27.18 27.84 19.19
N ASP A 185 -26.15 28.51 19.73
CA ASP A 185 -25.52 28.18 21.01
C ASP A 185 -26.23 28.84 22.21
N SER A 186 -25.57 28.93 23.38
CA SER A 186 -26.13 29.41 24.65
C SER A 186 -26.78 30.81 24.60
N VAL A 187 -26.57 31.59 23.55
CA VAL A 187 -27.20 32.92 23.34
C VAL A 187 -28.57 32.83 22.64
N THR A 188 -28.85 31.70 21.98
CA THR A 188 -30.12 31.48 21.22
C THR A 188 -31.33 31.33 22.14
N GLY A 189 -31.11 30.91 23.39
CA GLY A 189 -32.14 30.83 24.42
C GLY A 189 -32.35 32.13 25.21
N GLY A 190 -31.67 33.23 24.83
CA GLY A 190 -31.69 34.50 25.57
C GLY A 190 -30.91 34.40 26.89
N TYR A 191 -29.75 35.07 26.97
CA TYR A 191 -29.04 35.26 28.23
C TYR A 191 -29.65 36.47 28.95
N ASP A 192 -30.43 36.22 30.00
CA ASP A 192 -31.08 37.26 30.79
C ASP A 192 -30.78 37.06 32.28
N ILE A 193 -30.04 38.01 32.86
CA ILE A 193 -29.64 38.03 34.28
C ILE A 193 -30.27 39.20 35.05
N THR A 194 -31.13 39.98 34.38
CA THR A 194 -31.61 41.27 34.90
C THR A 194 -33.12 41.37 34.99
N SER A 195 -33.87 40.59 34.20
CA SER A 195 -35.33 40.65 34.22
C SER A 195 -35.93 39.79 35.34
N PRO A 196 -37.04 40.23 35.96
CA PRO A 196 -37.74 39.49 37.00
C PRO A 196 -38.47 38.24 36.48
N ASP A 197 -38.79 38.18 35.18
CA ASP A 197 -39.49 37.05 34.55
C ASP A 197 -38.47 36.13 33.85
N VAL A 198 -37.96 35.12 34.56
CA VAL A 198 -36.97 34.15 34.03
C VAL A 198 -37.34 32.70 34.39
N ILE A 199 -36.97 31.75 33.52
CA ILE A 199 -37.14 30.30 33.75
C ILE A 199 -35.79 29.71 34.17
N PRO A 200 -35.73 28.86 35.23
CA PRO A 200 -34.48 28.21 35.66
C PRO A 200 -33.96 27.20 34.63
N GLY A 201 -32.70 27.36 34.22
CA GLY A 201 -32.00 26.39 33.36
C GLY A 201 -31.21 25.33 34.17
N PRO A 202 -30.90 24.16 33.57
CA PRO A 202 -30.19 23.06 34.24
C PRO A 202 -28.73 23.39 34.64
N ASP A 203 -28.15 24.45 34.09
CA ASP A 203 -26.74 24.85 34.30
C ASP A 203 -26.59 25.99 35.33
N GLY A 204 -27.65 26.31 36.08
CA GLY A 204 -27.64 27.41 37.06
C GLY A 204 -27.76 28.82 36.46
N VAL A 205 -28.08 28.92 35.16
CA VAL A 205 -28.31 30.19 34.46
C VAL A 205 -29.80 30.39 34.19
N THR A 206 -30.29 31.60 34.41
CA THR A 206 -31.66 32.04 34.12
C THR A 206 -31.84 32.32 32.64
N ARG A 207 -32.94 31.85 32.05
CA ARG A 207 -33.26 32.05 30.62
C ARG A 207 -34.52 32.90 30.49
N ALA A 208 -34.61 33.67 29.40
CA ALA A 208 -35.84 34.37 29.07
C ALA A 208 -36.98 33.35 28.84
N PRO A 209 -38.24 33.66 29.21
CA PRO A 209 -39.39 32.78 29.01
C PRO A 209 -39.77 32.61 27.52
N ILE A 210 -39.13 33.37 26.63
CA ILE A 210 -39.35 33.37 25.19
C ILE A 210 -38.28 32.49 24.54
N THR A 211 -38.72 31.43 23.86
CA THR A 211 -37.87 30.41 23.22
C THR A 211 -37.32 30.79 21.84
N TYR A 212 -37.41 32.07 21.47
CA TYR A 212 -36.95 32.58 20.17
C TYR A 212 -36.29 33.96 20.30
N PRO A 213 -35.38 34.33 19.38
CA PRO A 213 -34.60 35.57 19.50
C PRO A 213 -35.50 36.83 19.50
N GLY A 214 -35.23 37.80 20.39
CA GLY A 214 -36.03 39.03 20.49
C GLY A 214 -36.06 39.88 19.21
N SER A 215 -35.03 39.79 18.36
CA SER A 215 -35.01 40.39 17.03
C SER A 215 -36.13 39.86 16.12
N MET A 216 -36.59 38.64 16.35
CA MET A 216 -37.66 38.00 15.60
C MET A 216 -39.05 38.50 16.03
N GLN A 217 -39.25 38.85 17.31
CA GLN A 217 -40.48 39.50 17.78
C GLN A 217 -40.73 40.82 17.05
N TYR A 218 -39.67 41.65 16.99
CA TYR A 218 -39.73 42.95 16.31
C TYR A 218 -40.10 42.81 14.82
N LEU A 219 -39.54 41.81 14.14
CA LEU A 219 -39.82 41.51 12.73
C LEU A 219 -41.22 40.92 12.50
N LEU A 220 -41.71 40.11 13.44
CA LEU A 220 -43.01 39.43 13.33
C LEU A 220 -44.18 40.25 13.92
N ARG A 221 -43.91 41.37 14.59
CA ARG A 221 -44.90 42.20 15.32
C ARG A 221 -45.73 41.37 16.31
N LEU A 222 -45.06 40.43 16.98
CA LEU A 222 -45.62 39.59 18.05
C LEU A 222 -45.37 40.21 19.42
#